data_AF-A0AA44Q5D3-F1
#
_entry.id   AF-A0AA44Q5D3-F1
#
_cell.length_a   1.000
_cell.length_b   1.000
_cell.length_c   1.000
_cell.angle_alpha   90.00
_cell.angle_beta   90.00
_cell.angle_gamma   90.00
#
_symmetry.space_group_name_H-M   'P 1'
#
loop_
_entity.id
_entity.type
_entity.pdbx_description
1 polymer ?
#
loop_
_entity_poly.entity_id
_entity_poly.type
_entity_poly.pdbx_seq_one_letter_code
_entity_poly.pdbx_strand_id
1 'polypeptide(L)' 'TPEVIFPGIPKASTHNGGRIRFGPDGMLYVGTGDSQRREQPQDTDALGGKILRLTPEGRPAPGNPFGDNPVYSYG' A
#
# COMPACT_ATOMS: atom_id res chain seq x y z
N THR A 1 3.53 -6.73 -22.74
CA THR A 1 2.27 -6.60 -21.99
C THR A 1 2.58 -6.12 -20.59
N PRO A 2 1.71 -5.34 -19.93
CA PRO A 2 1.93 -4.91 -18.55
C PRO A 2 1.92 -6.11 -17.58
N GLU A 3 2.71 -6.02 -16.51
CA GLU A 3 2.81 -6.99 -15.42
C GLU A 3 2.21 -6.41 -14.13
N VAL A 4 1.54 -7.26 -13.35
CA VAL A 4 0.99 -6.87 -12.03
C VAL A 4 2.08 -7.06 -10.97
N ILE A 5 2.53 -5.95 -10.37
CA ILE A 5 3.52 -5.97 -9.28
C ILE A 5 2.87 -6.24 -7.91
N PHE A 6 1.72 -5.62 -7.64
CA PHE A 6 1.05 -5.77 -6.35
C PHE A 6 -0.48 -5.74 -6.52
N PRO A 7 -1.18 -6.86 -6.31
CA PRO A 7 -2.64 -6.94 -6.43
C PRO A 7 -3.34 -6.58 -5.11
N GLY A 8 -4.68 -6.62 -5.11
CA GLY A 8 -5.47 -6.60 -3.87
C GLY A 8 -5.75 -5.23 -3.26
N ILE A 9 -5.14 -4.15 -3.77
CA ILE A 9 -5.48 -2.78 -3.36
C ILE A 9 -6.96 -2.52 -3.69
N PRO A 10 -7.76 -2.10 -2.71
CA PRO A 10 -9.17 -1.89 -2.95
C PRO A 10 -9.47 -0.64 -3.75
N LYS A 11 -10.68 -0.61 -4.30
CA LYS A 11 -11.21 0.55 -5.04
C LYS A 11 -12.69 0.76 -4.75
N ALA A 12 -13.12 2.00 -4.89
CA ALA A 12 -14.49 2.47 -4.90
C ALA A 12 -14.66 3.57 -5.97
N SER A 13 -15.82 4.23 -5.99
CA SER A 13 -16.05 5.38 -6.88
C SER A 13 -15.19 6.59 -6.54
N THR A 14 -14.82 6.76 -5.27
CA THR A 14 -13.97 7.84 -4.75
C THR A 14 -13.05 7.31 -3.65
N HIS A 15 -12.12 8.13 -3.19
CA HIS A 15 -11.18 7.80 -2.10
C HIS A 15 -10.31 6.56 -2.41
N ASN A 16 -9.82 6.47 -3.65
CA ASN A 16 -8.94 5.39 -4.07
C ASN A 16 -7.46 5.64 -3.72
N GLY A 17 -7.07 6.91 -3.50
CA GLY A 17 -5.65 7.29 -3.41
C GLY A 17 -4.97 7.16 -4.77
N GLY A 18 -3.80 6.53 -4.83
CA GLY A 18 -3.12 6.17 -6.08
C GLY A 18 -1.78 6.87 -6.32
N ARG A 19 -1.22 7.60 -5.34
CA ARG A 19 0.14 8.15 -5.47
C ARG A 19 1.15 7.00 -5.41
N ILE A 20 2.05 6.95 -6.38
CA ILE A 20 3.18 6.00 -6.39
C ILE A 20 4.51 6.74 -6.58
N ARG A 21 5.57 6.29 -5.90
CA ARG A 21 6.92 6.83 -6.07
C ARG A 21 7.97 5.85 -5.55
N PHE A 22 9.13 5.77 -6.21
CA PHE A 22 10.32 5.21 -5.60
C PHE A 22 10.95 6.21 -4.61
N GLY A 23 11.21 5.74 -3.39
CA GLY A 23 11.92 6.50 -2.37
C GLY A 23 13.43 6.54 -2.64
N PRO A 24 14.19 7.35 -1.88
CA PRO A 24 15.65 7.38 -1.95
C PRO A 24 16.30 6.06 -1.48
N ASP A 25 15.54 5.20 -0.81
CA ASP A 25 15.91 3.84 -0.39
C ASP A 25 15.71 2.78 -1.49
N GLY A 26 15.24 3.19 -2.68
CA GLY A 26 14.97 2.29 -3.79
C GLY A 26 13.67 1.48 -3.66
N MET A 27 12.86 1.72 -2.63
CA MET A 27 11.59 1.01 -2.41
C MET A 27 10.42 1.76 -3.03
N LEU A 28 9.41 1.02 -3.45
CA LEU A 28 8.17 1.53 -4.01
C LEU A 28 7.19 1.92 -2.89
N TYR A 29 6.82 3.19 -2.82
CA TYR A 29 5.79 3.69 -1.92
C TYR A 29 4.48 3.86 -2.68
N VAL A 30 3.38 3.35 -2.11
CA VAL A 30 2.03 3.41 -2.70
C VAL A 30 1.06 3.97 -1.66
N GLY A 31 0.46 5.12 -1.95
CA GLY A 31 -0.62 5.68 -1.13
C GLY A 31 -1.97 5.13 -1.57
N THR A 32 -2.70 4.50 -0.65
CA THR A 32 -4.04 3.95 -0.88
C THR A 32 -5.07 4.74 -0.08
N GLY A 33 -6.24 5.00 -0.67
CA GLY A 33 -7.37 5.57 0.06
C GLY A 33 -8.20 4.49 0.76
N ASP A 34 -9.17 4.90 1.58
CA ASP A 34 -10.02 4.01 2.37
C ASP A 34 -11.07 3.24 1.54
N SER A 35 -11.25 3.59 0.26
CA SER A 35 -12.28 3.02 -0.61
C SER A 35 -13.70 3.06 0.01
N GLN A 36 -14.03 4.13 0.74
CA GLN A 36 -15.30 4.32 1.45
C GLN A 36 -15.54 3.34 2.62
N ARG A 37 -14.50 2.65 3.10
CA ARG A 37 -14.59 1.65 4.18
C ARG A 37 -13.84 2.14 5.41
N ARG A 38 -14.59 2.69 6.36
CA ARG A 38 -14.09 3.41 7.53
C ARG A 38 -13.26 2.55 8.48
N GLU A 39 -13.45 1.25 8.46
CA GLU A 39 -12.72 0.28 9.27
C GLU A 39 -11.31 0.01 8.75
N GLN A 40 -11.08 0.16 7.43
CA GLN A 40 -9.82 -0.24 6.81
C GLN A 40 -8.61 0.54 7.27
N PRO A 41 -8.68 1.88 7.45
CA PRO A 41 -7.49 2.64 7.80
C PRO A 41 -6.83 2.16 9.10
N GLN A 42 -7.63 1.69 10.07
CA GLN A 42 -7.14 1.19 11.37
C GLN A 42 -6.78 -0.31 11.36
N ASP A 43 -7.25 -1.08 10.38
CA ASP A 43 -6.92 -2.49 10.21
C ASP A 43 -5.57 -2.64 9.46
N THR A 44 -4.55 -3.17 10.13
CA THR A 44 -3.21 -3.40 9.55
C THR A 44 -3.14 -4.56 8.59
N ASP A 45 -4.15 -5.43 8.57
CA ASP A 45 -4.27 -6.53 7.61
C ASP A 45 -5.02 -6.09 6.33
N ALA A 46 -5.61 -4.89 6.34
CA ALA A 46 -6.22 -4.25 5.18
C ALA A 46 -5.24 -3.35 4.41
N LEU A 47 -5.47 -3.23 3.10
CA LEU A 47 -4.67 -2.39 2.20
C LEU A 47 -5.25 -1.00 1.94
N GLY A 48 -6.41 -0.67 2.51
CA GLY A 48 -7.07 0.64 2.38
C GLY A 48 -6.63 1.64 3.44
N GLY A 49 -6.49 2.91 3.06
CA GLY A 49 -6.09 4.00 3.96
C GLY A 49 -4.65 3.86 4.46
N LYS A 50 -3.71 3.51 3.56
CA LYS A 50 -2.32 3.18 3.91
C LYS A 50 -1.31 3.97 3.11
N ILE A 51 -0.10 4.05 3.66
CA ILE A 51 1.10 4.05 2.84
C ILE A 51 1.63 2.62 2.85
N LEU A 52 1.71 2.00 1.68
CA LEU A 52 2.40 0.73 1.48
C LEU A 52 3.84 0.99 1.06
N ARG A 53 4.77 0.14 1.50
CA ARG A 53 6.17 0.16 1.10
C ARG A 53 6.60 -1.24 0.64
N LEU A 54 6.99 -1.32 -0.61
CA LEU A 54 7.24 -2.57 -1.34
C LEU A 54 8.65 -2.55 -1.95
N THR A 55 9.21 -3.73 -2.22
CA THR A 55 10.35 -3.85 -3.15
C THR A 55 9.90 -3.52 -4.58
N PRO A 56 10.82 -3.28 -5.54
CA PRO A 56 10.46 -3.09 -6.94
C PRO A 56 9.65 -4.25 -7.54
N GLU A 57 9.81 -5.45 -6.99
CA GLU A 57 9.11 -6.69 -7.38
C GLU A 57 7.80 -6.92 -6.59
N GLY A 58 7.38 -5.95 -5.75
CA GLY A 58 6.07 -5.99 -5.08
C GLY A 58 6.00 -6.78 -3.79
N ARG A 59 7.13 -7.23 -3.24
CA ARG A 59 7.16 -7.84 -1.90
C ARG A 59 7.12 -6.76 -0.81
N PRO A 60 6.64 -7.06 0.40
CA PRO A 60 6.87 -6.21 1.57
C PRO A 60 8.34 -5.80 1.67
N ALA A 61 8.60 -4.50 1.82
CA ALA A 61 9.96 -4.02 1.90
C ALA A 61 10.59 -4.40 3.26
N PRO A 62 11.88 -4.79 3.31
CA PRO A 62 12.58 -5.04 4.56
C PRO A 62 12.54 -3.82 5.50
N GLY A 63 12.32 -4.08 6.79
CA GLY A 63 12.23 -3.03 7.81
C GLY A 63 10.88 -2.33 7.89
N ASN A 64 9.83 -2.86 7.25
CA ASN A 64 8.46 -2.40 7.52
C ASN A 64 8.10 -2.63 9.01
N PRO A 65 7.27 -1.76 9.60
CA PRO A 65 6.97 -1.80 11.04
C PRO A 65 6.21 -3.05 11.49
N PHE A 66 5.64 -3.79 10.54
CA PHE A 66 4.82 -4.98 10.78
C PHE A 66 5.42 -6.25 10.16
N GLY A 67 6.76 -6.31 10.02
CA GLY A 67 7.47 -7.47 9.48
C GLY A 67 7.18 -7.69 7.99
N ASP A 68 6.70 -8.88 7.63
CA ASP A 68 6.37 -9.28 6.24
C ASP A 68 5.03 -8.70 5.74
N ASN A 69 4.63 -7.54 6.26
CA ASN A 69 3.41 -6.85 5.88
C ASN A 69 3.77 -5.60 5.04
N PRO A 70 3.08 -5.34 3.91
CA PRO A 70 3.37 -4.21 3.02
C PRO A 70 3.03 -2.84 3.64
N VAL A 71 2.25 -2.79 4.73
CA VAL A 71 1.88 -1.55 5.42
C VAL A 71 3.11 -0.91 6.06
N TYR A 72 3.39 0.33 5.64
CA TYR A 72 4.41 1.18 6.23
C TYR A 72 3.82 2.20 7.21
N SER A 73 2.62 2.70 6.91
CA SER A 73 1.86 3.59 7.79
C SER A 73 0.37 3.38 7.58
N TYR A 74 -0.41 3.56 8.65
CA TYR A 74 -1.86 3.41 8.70
C TYR A 74 -2.47 4.61 9.44
N GLY A 75 -3.73 4.94 9.17
CA GLY A 75 -4.41 6.10 9.77
C GLY A 75 -5.83 6.29 9.27
#